data_AF-A0A8J6T5K5-F1
#
_entry.id   AF-A0A8J6T5K5-F1
#
_cell.length_a   1.000
_cell.length_b   1.000
_cell.length_c   1.000
_cell.angle_alpha   90.00
_cell.angle_beta   90.00
_cell.angle_gamma   90.00
#
_symmetry.space_group_name_H-M   'P 1'
#
loop_
_entity.id
_entity.type
_entity.pdbx_description
1 polymer ?
#
loop_
_entity_poly.entity_id
_entity_poly.type
_entity_poly.pdbx_seq_one_letter_code
_entity_poly.pdbx_strand_id
1 'polypeptide(L)'
;MLLWIVVVAMFLFIIQVGTVLIIEFKNPSKTTAWLLIIFLLPVLGFILYFFVAREYRKRRYVKRHGSRVKYLLPEGVRHNVDVAMKAKEMRNPDVAKQKRLFGLLQSIPESPITLCNETEIYSDGVATFDAIIEALEHAKDHIHLEYYIIHSDEIGTVIQNILLRKAKAGVDVRLMYDGLGSYKLKESFIRKLTDGGVKVGCFFPLRAAFFTKNLNYRNHRKIIVVDGLVGFLGGINIGDEYLGRNPRFGFWRDTHMRIIGDAVYFLQQTFISDWEFVTGEKLMDARYYPEHHCVGEERVQILNSGPDAEWDTILELYFSAISTAVNRIYLETPYFIPDFSILMALKTAALSGVEVRIILPGISDHALVKSASNAYIEDLMMAGVHFYQYQAGFIHAKILIVDETVATVGTANLDMRSFFDNFEMNAVMFDKETIRKLDEDFQEDLEKSEEMNLEDFRTRSRIQRAKEVFARMLSPLL
;
A
#
# COMPACT_ATOMS: atom_id res chain seq x y z
N MET A 1 25.82 29.21 38.00
CA MET A 1 25.53 29.28 36.55
C MET A 1 25.25 27.90 35.96
N LEU A 2 26.17 26.93 36.06
CA LEU A 2 25.96 25.56 35.53
C LEU A 2 24.71 24.85 36.10
N LEU A 3 24.48 24.95 37.42
CA LEU A 3 23.28 24.39 38.05
C LEU A 3 21.98 24.93 37.44
N TRP A 4 21.91 26.24 37.21
CA TRP A 4 20.75 26.88 36.59
C TRP A 4 20.54 26.42 35.14
N ILE A 5 21.62 26.22 34.38
CA ILE A 5 21.55 25.68 33.01
C ILE A 5 20.99 24.25 33.03
N VAL A 6 21.46 23.40 33.95
CA VAL A 6 20.96 22.02 34.09
C VAL A 6 19.49 22.01 34.50
N VAL A 7 19.08 22.84 35.46
CA VAL A 7 17.69 22.95 35.91
C VAL A 7 16.78 23.40 34.76
N VAL A 8 17.19 24.42 34.00
CA VAL A 8 16.44 24.89 32.82
C VAL A 8 16.36 23.79 31.75
N ALA A 9 17.46 23.08 31.47
CA ALA A 9 17.48 21.99 30.50
C ALA A 9 16.55 20.82 30.91
N MET A 10 16.56 20.43 32.18
CA MET A 10 15.65 19.40 32.70
C MET A 10 14.19 19.84 32.63
N PHE A 11 13.90 21.09 32.97
CA PHE A 11 12.55 21.64 32.87
C PHE A 11 12.05 21.65 31.42
N LEU A 12 12.89 22.06 30.47
CA LEU A 12 12.59 21.98 29.04
C LEU A 12 12.35 20.53 28.60
N PHE A 13 13.19 19.59 29.02
CA PHE A 13 13.02 18.17 28.70
C PHE A 13 11.69 17.60 29.23
N ILE A 14 11.30 17.95 30.46
CA ILE A 14 10.00 17.55 31.04
C ILE A 14 8.84 18.12 30.21
N ILE A 15 8.94 19.39 29.78
CA ILE A 15 7.93 20.00 28.89
C ILE A 15 7.86 19.26 27.55
N GLN A 16 8.99 18.87 26.97
CA GLN A 16 9.05 18.12 25.72
C GLN A 16 8.34 16.76 25.86
N VAL A 17 8.69 15.99 26.89
CA VAL A 17 8.06 14.69 27.20
C VAL A 17 6.57 14.85 27.44
N GLY A 18 6.16 15.83 28.25
CA GLY A 18 4.75 16.13 28.50
C GLY A 18 3.99 16.52 27.24
N THR A 19 4.61 17.27 26.34
CA THR A 19 4.03 17.66 25.05
C THR A 19 3.77 16.44 24.17
N VAL A 20 4.73 15.52 24.05
CA VAL A 20 4.55 14.28 23.28
C VAL A 20 3.44 13.43 23.90
N LEU A 21 3.46 13.22 25.21
CA LEU A 21 2.45 12.42 25.91
C LEU A 21 1.03 12.95 25.71
N ILE A 22 0.84 14.27 25.76
CA ILE A 22 -0.47 14.89 25.59
C ILE A 22 -0.96 14.80 24.14
N ILE A 23 -0.08 15.05 23.17
CA ILE A 23 -0.45 15.08 21.75
C ILE A 23 -0.66 13.66 21.20
N GLU A 24 0.22 12.72 21.54
CA GLU A 24 0.21 11.35 21.03
C GLU A 24 -0.57 10.36 21.92
N PHE A 25 -1.28 10.85 22.95
CA PHE A 25 -2.02 10.04 23.93
C PHE A 25 -2.88 8.93 23.31
N LYS A 26 -3.46 9.18 22.13
CA LYS A 26 -4.34 8.23 21.43
C LYS A 26 -3.59 7.06 20.78
N ASN A 27 -2.29 7.19 20.54
CA ASN A 27 -1.45 6.18 19.92
C ASN A 27 -0.26 5.87 20.85
N PRO A 28 -0.42 4.94 21.81
CA PRO A 28 0.62 4.59 22.76
C PRO A 28 1.93 4.17 22.07
N SER A 29 1.83 3.43 20.96
CA SER A 29 2.99 3.01 20.18
C SER A 29 3.76 4.22 19.61
N LYS A 30 3.09 5.17 18.94
CA LYS A 30 3.74 6.40 18.43
C LYS A 30 4.35 7.23 19.56
N THR A 31 3.68 7.31 20.72
CA THR A 31 4.21 7.96 21.93
C THR A 31 5.54 7.33 22.35
N THR A 32 5.61 5.99 22.45
CA THR A 32 6.83 5.31 22.87
C THR A 32 8.01 5.54 21.92
N ALA A 33 7.77 5.56 20.61
CA ALA A 33 8.79 5.83 19.60
C ALA A 33 9.38 7.25 19.76
N TRP A 34 8.52 8.25 19.92
CA TRP A 34 8.95 9.63 20.08
C TRP A 34 9.64 9.91 21.42
N LEU A 35 9.17 9.30 22.50
CA LEU A 35 9.84 9.38 23.79
C LEU A 35 11.26 8.78 23.73
N LEU A 36 11.45 7.67 23.02
CA LEU A 36 12.77 7.08 22.82
C LEU A 36 13.70 8.02 22.04
N ILE A 37 13.22 8.60 20.94
CA ILE A 37 13.99 9.54 20.12
C ILE A 37 14.39 10.78 20.92
N ILE A 38 13.45 11.38 21.67
CA ILE A 38 13.72 12.55 22.51
C ILE A 38 14.65 12.17 23.67
N PHE A 39 14.52 10.98 24.25
CA PHE A 39 15.42 10.53 25.30
C PHE A 39 16.88 10.42 24.81
N LEU A 40 17.09 9.84 23.62
CA LEU A 40 18.43 9.68 23.04
C LEU A 40 19.00 10.98 22.47
N LEU A 41 18.12 11.84 21.93
CA LEU A 41 18.48 13.08 21.27
C LEU A 41 17.55 14.20 21.76
N PRO A 42 17.72 14.76 22.98
CA PRO A 42 16.76 15.70 23.58
C PRO A 42 16.40 16.89 22.69
N VAL A 43 17.40 17.56 22.12
CA VAL A 43 17.18 18.74 21.28
C VAL A 43 16.76 18.34 19.87
N LEU A 44 17.53 17.48 19.20
CA LEU A 44 17.29 17.10 17.81
C LEU A 44 16.01 16.26 17.66
N GLY A 45 15.75 15.35 18.59
CA GLY A 45 14.55 14.51 18.63
C GLY A 45 13.27 15.32 18.79
N PHE A 46 13.28 16.37 19.61
CA PHE A 46 12.13 17.26 19.73
C PHE A 46 11.93 18.14 18.48
N ILE A 47 13.02 18.56 17.84
CA ILE A 47 12.96 19.23 16.53
C ILE A 47 12.32 18.28 15.50
N LEU A 48 12.80 17.04 15.40
CA LEU A 48 12.24 16.02 14.52
C LEU A 48 10.76 15.79 14.82
N TYR A 49 10.38 15.63 16.08
CA TYR A 49 8.98 15.50 16.51
C TYR A 49 8.11 16.63 15.95
N PHE A 50 8.57 17.88 16.05
CA PHE A 50 7.82 19.03 15.57
C PHE A 50 7.60 19.07 14.05
N PHE A 51 8.49 18.48 13.26
CA PHE A 51 8.41 18.44 11.80
C PHE A 51 7.78 17.16 11.23
N VAL A 52 7.85 16.06 11.98
CA VAL A 52 7.54 14.71 11.50
C VAL A 52 6.28 14.15 12.18
N ALA A 53 6.11 14.36 13.49
CA ALA A 53 5.07 13.68 14.28
C ALA A 53 3.65 14.21 14.09
N ARG A 54 3.47 15.37 13.45
CA ARG A 54 2.19 16.07 13.52
C ARG A 54 1.15 15.42 12.59
N GLU A 55 -0.01 15.05 13.16
CA GLU A 55 -1.17 14.54 12.40
C GLU A 55 -1.46 15.35 11.13
N TYR A 56 -1.80 14.63 10.06
CA TYR A 56 -2.17 15.17 8.76
C TYR A 56 -3.22 16.27 8.91
N ARG A 57 -2.90 17.48 8.41
CA ARG A 57 -3.80 18.64 8.51
C ARG A 57 -5.19 18.35 7.93
N LYS A 58 -5.30 17.50 6.90
CA LYS A 58 -6.58 17.11 6.31
C LYS A 58 -7.38 16.21 7.26
N ARG A 59 -6.79 15.35 8.10
CA ARG A 59 -7.54 14.61 9.13
C ARG A 59 -8.24 15.55 10.12
N ARG A 60 -7.60 16.67 10.48
CA ARG A 60 -8.23 17.75 11.29
C ARG A 60 -9.19 18.63 10.50
N TYR A 61 -8.91 18.90 9.22
CA TYR A 61 -9.80 19.70 8.37
C TYR A 61 -11.07 18.92 7.99
N VAL A 62 -10.95 17.64 7.61
CA VAL A 62 -12.07 16.67 7.44
C VAL A 62 -12.83 16.54 8.76
N LYS A 63 -12.16 16.34 9.91
CA LYS A 63 -12.83 16.34 11.24
C LYS A 63 -13.50 17.66 11.63
N ARG A 64 -13.01 18.83 11.17
CA ARG A 64 -13.52 20.17 11.58
C ARG A 64 -14.47 20.83 10.58
N HIS A 65 -14.33 20.55 9.29
CA HIS A 65 -14.98 21.26 8.18
C HIS A 65 -15.69 20.31 7.21
N GLY A 66 -15.60 18.99 7.39
CA GLY A 66 -16.40 18.03 6.62
C GLY A 66 -16.20 18.08 5.11
N SER A 67 -15.04 18.54 4.61
CA SER A 67 -14.77 18.53 3.17
C SER A 67 -14.45 17.09 2.75
N ARG A 68 -15.49 16.35 2.37
CA ARG A 68 -15.31 15.07 1.70
C ARG A 68 -14.66 15.37 0.34
N VAL A 69 -13.45 14.87 0.10
CA VAL A 69 -13.17 14.39 -1.26
C VAL A 69 -14.06 13.16 -1.37
N LYS A 70 -15.25 13.39 -1.91
CA LYS A 70 -16.24 12.35 -2.15
C LYS A 70 -15.69 11.53 -3.30
N TYR A 71 -15.32 10.29 -3.06
CA TYR A 71 -15.05 9.29 -4.09
C TYR A 71 -16.40 8.85 -4.70
N LEU A 72 -17.22 9.82 -5.10
CA LEU A 72 -18.53 9.56 -5.66
C LEU A 72 -18.39 9.53 -7.17
N LEU A 73 -18.67 8.36 -7.74
CA LEU A 73 -18.94 8.24 -9.16
C LEU A 73 -20.02 9.26 -9.57
N PRO A 74 -19.93 9.83 -10.79
CA PRO A 74 -20.99 10.65 -11.34
C PRO A 74 -22.34 9.92 -11.25
N GLU A 75 -23.43 10.62 -10.94
CA GLU A 75 -24.75 9.98 -10.71
C GLU A 75 -25.18 9.07 -11.87
N GLY A 76 -24.90 9.46 -13.12
CA GLY A 76 -25.23 8.65 -14.30
C GLY A 76 -24.46 7.32 -14.37
N VAL A 77 -23.22 7.28 -13.90
CA VAL A 77 -22.39 6.06 -13.87
C VAL A 77 -22.85 5.15 -12.73
N ARG A 78 -23.15 5.74 -11.57
CA ARG A 78 -23.54 4.99 -10.37
C ARG A 78 -24.76 4.09 -10.57
N HIS A 79 -25.69 4.47 -11.44
CA HIS A 79 -26.89 3.66 -11.73
C HIS A 79 -26.62 2.49 -12.68
N ASN A 80 -25.49 2.50 -13.39
CA ASN A 80 -25.12 1.51 -14.40
C ASN A 80 -24.09 0.48 -13.87
N VAL A 81 -23.57 0.67 -12.66
CA VAL A 81 -22.62 -0.26 -12.03
C VAL A 81 -23.39 -1.30 -11.24
N ASP A 82 -23.27 -2.56 -11.63
CA ASP A 82 -23.83 -3.68 -10.90
C ASP A 82 -22.95 -4.03 -9.69
N VAL A 83 -23.54 -3.94 -8.50
CA VAL A 83 -22.84 -4.16 -7.22
C VAL A 83 -23.48 -5.27 -6.41
N ALA A 84 -22.66 -6.05 -5.72
CA ALA A 84 -23.13 -7.04 -4.77
C ALA A 84 -23.77 -6.31 -3.58
N MET A 85 -25.06 -6.55 -3.33
CA MET A 85 -25.78 -6.05 -2.15
C MET A 85 -26.09 -7.17 -1.17
N LYS A 86 -26.06 -8.42 -1.64
CA LYS A 86 -26.36 -9.62 -0.85
C LYS A 86 -25.27 -10.65 -1.03
N ALA A 87 -24.99 -11.39 0.04
CA ALA A 87 -24.02 -12.47 0.04
C ALA A 87 -24.23 -13.52 -1.08
N LYS A 88 -25.49 -13.76 -1.49
CA LYS A 88 -25.83 -14.69 -2.57
C LYS A 88 -25.32 -14.25 -3.95
N GLU A 89 -25.06 -12.95 -4.14
CA GLU A 89 -24.56 -12.39 -5.39
C GLU A 89 -23.05 -12.58 -5.54
N MET A 90 -22.35 -13.11 -4.52
CA MET A 90 -20.89 -13.25 -4.50
C MET A 90 -20.34 -14.43 -5.31
N ARG A 91 -21.20 -15.28 -5.93
CA ARG A 91 -20.83 -16.53 -6.65
C ARG A 91 -19.85 -17.48 -5.92
N ASN A 92 -19.53 -17.20 -4.68
CA ASN A 92 -18.71 -17.98 -3.77
C ASN A 92 -19.51 -18.27 -2.49
N PRO A 93 -20.03 -19.50 -2.33
CA PRO A 93 -20.82 -19.88 -1.16
C PRO A 93 -20.07 -19.72 0.18
N ASP A 94 -18.74 -19.80 0.16
CA ASP A 94 -17.93 -19.74 1.38
C ASP A 94 -17.80 -18.30 1.88
N VAL A 95 -17.71 -17.32 0.99
CA VAL A 95 -17.86 -15.88 1.32
C VAL A 95 -19.21 -15.62 1.96
N ALA A 96 -20.27 -16.24 1.44
CA ALA A 96 -21.61 -16.04 1.96
C ALA A 96 -21.81 -16.58 3.40
N LYS A 97 -20.99 -17.53 3.83
CA LYS A 97 -20.97 -18.02 5.22
C LYS A 97 -20.28 -17.03 6.16
N GLN A 98 -19.32 -16.25 5.67
CA GLN A 98 -18.58 -15.24 6.43
C GLN A 98 -19.36 -13.92 6.55
N LYS A 99 -20.52 -13.95 7.23
CA LYS A 99 -21.41 -12.77 7.37
C LYS A 99 -20.73 -11.52 7.92
N ARG A 100 -19.77 -11.69 8.85
CA ARG A 100 -19.03 -10.58 9.47
C ARG A 100 -18.10 -9.90 8.46
N LEU A 101 -17.35 -10.68 7.68
CA LEU A 101 -16.46 -10.15 6.65
C LEU A 101 -17.27 -9.45 5.56
N PHE A 102 -18.30 -10.11 5.02
CA PHE A 102 -19.17 -9.52 4.01
C PHE A 102 -19.84 -8.22 4.51
N GLY A 103 -20.34 -8.22 5.75
CA GLY A 103 -20.95 -7.03 6.36
C GLY A 103 -19.99 -5.86 6.51
N LEU A 104 -18.72 -6.12 6.90
CA LEU A 104 -17.68 -5.09 6.92
C LEU A 104 -17.45 -4.53 5.54
N LEU A 105 -17.21 -5.38 4.54
CA LEU A 105 -16.90 -4.98 3.17
C LEU A 105 -18.00 -4.13 2.54
N GLN A 106 -19.27 -4.43 2.84
CA GLN A 106 -20.43 -3.66 2.40
C GLN A 106 -20.57 -2.31 3.12
N SER A 107 -20.02 -2.19 4.33
CA SER A 107 -20.10 -0.96 5.13
C SER A 107 -19.03 0.06 4.77
N ILE A 108 -17.99 -0.34 4.02
CA ILE A 108 -16.93 0.57 3.54
C ILE A 108 -17.54 1.54 2.54
N PRO A 109 -17.59 2.85 2.83
CA PRO A 109 -18.23 3.80 1.94
C PRO A 109 -17.48 3.93 0.62
N GLU A 110 -18.23 4.19 -0.45
CA GLU A 110 -17.69 4.59 -1.75
C GLU A 110 -16.76 3.54 -2.39
N SER A 111 -16.83 2.30 -1.92
CA SER A 111 -16.06 1.16 -2.43
C SER A 111 -16.93 -0.10 -2.48
N PRO A 112 -17.94 -0.17 -3.37
CA PRO A 112 -18.78 -1.35 -3.50
C PRO A 112 -18.01 -2.53 -4.11
N ILE A 113 -18.54 -3.73 -3.90
CA ILE A 113 -18.09 -4.93 -4.60
C ILE A 113 -18.77 -4.93 -5.97
N THR A 114 -17.99 -4.68 -7.03
CA THR A 114 -18.48 -4.70 -8.41
C THR A 114 -18.61 -6.14 -8.91
N LEU A 115 -19.55 -6.39 -9.82
CA LEU A 115 -19.87 -7.75 -10.31
C LEU A 115 -19.38 -8.05 -11.74
N CYS A 116 -18.86 -7.02 -12.42
CA CYS A 116 -18.63 -6.98 -13.85
C CYS A 116 -17.13 -6.75 -14.07
N ASN A 117 -16.31 -7.79 -13.92
CA ASN A 117 -14.86 -7.67 -14.02
C ASN A 117 -14.19 -8.90 -14.62
N GLU A 118 -13.00 -8.67 -15.15
CA GLU A 118 -12.01 -9.68 -15.52
C GLU A 118 -10.63 -9.20 -15.03
N THR A 119 -9.93 -10.07 -14.31
CA THR A 119 -8.61 -9.76 -13.75
C THR A 119 -7.54 -10.68 -14.31
N GLU A 120 -6.39 -10.09 -14.63
CA GLU A 120 -5.21 -10.80 -15.08
C GLU A 120 -4.04 -10.47 -14.14
N ILE A 121 -3.51 -11.51 -13.49
CA ILE A 121 -2.41 -11.40 -12.54
C ILE A 121 -1.07 -11.66 -13.23
N TYR A 122 -0.10 -10.79 -12.96
CA TYR A 122 1.29 -10.89 -13.35
C TYR A 122 2.19 -11.03 -12.11
N SER A 123 3.13 -11.96 -12.18
CA SER A 123 3.99 -12.34 -11.06
C SER A 123 5.42 -11.80 -11.17
N ASP A 124 5.74 -11.05 -12.24
CA ASP A 124 7.05 -10.43 -12.43
C ASP A 124 6.96 -9.10 -13.20
N GLY A 125 8.06 -8.35 -13.18
CA GLY A 125 8.13 -7.05 -13.84
C GLY A 125 8.12 -7.10 -15.37
N VAL A 126 8.66 -8.15 -16.00
CA VAL A 126 8.69 -8.24 -17.47
C VAL A 126 7.26 -8.37 -17.99
N ALA A 127 6.52 -9.36 -17.51
CA ALA A 127 5.11 -9.55 -17.90
C ALA A 127 4.26 -8.33 -17.57
N THR A 128 4.49 -7.71 -16.41
CA THR A 128 3.77 -6.49 -16.00
C THR A 128 4.04 -5.32 -16.95
N PHE A 129 5.30 -5.03 -17.27
CA PHE A 129 5.63 -3.91 -18.13
C PHE A 129 5.23 -4.14 -19.58
N ASP A 130 5.30 -5.38 -20.07
CA ASP A 130 4.81 -5.73 -21.41
C ASP A 130 3.31 -5.42 -21.54
N ALA A 131 2.50 -5.86 -20.56
CA ALA A 131 1.07 -5.57 -20.52
C ALA A 131 0.75 -4.07 -20.37
N ILE A 132 1.49 -3.36 -19.52
CA ILE A 132 1.36 -1.90 -19.36
C ILE A 132 1.69 -1.19 -20.68
N ILE A 133 2.81 -1.51 -21.30
CA ILE A 133 3.25 -0.91 -22.57
C ILE A 133 2.20 -1.15 -23.64
N GLU A 134 1.70 -2.37 -23.77
CA GLU A 134 0.63 -2.71 -24.69
C GLU A 134 -0.62 -1.83 -24.47
N ALA A 135 -1.10 -1.72 -23.23
CA ALA A 135 -2.28 -0.92 -22.92
C ALA A 135 -2.05 0.57 -23.23
N LEU A 136 -0.90 1.13 -22.83
CA LEU A 136 -0.55 2.52 -23.11
C LEU A 136 -0.47 2.80 -24.62
N GLU A 137 0.03 1.85 -25.42
CA GLU A 137 0.10 1.96 -26.88
C GLU A 137 -1.26 1.85 -27.57
N HIS A 138 -2.27 1.25 -26.92
CA HIS A 138 -3.62 1.17 -27.45
C HIS A 138 -4.52 2.33 -27.05
N ALA A 139 -4.10 3.17 -26.09
CA ALA A 139 -4.88 4.30 -25.59
C ALA A 139 -5.32 5.27 -26.71
N LYS A 140 -6.57 5.73 -26.64
CA LYS A 140 -7.22 6.58 -27.66
C LYS A 140 -7.80 7.89 -27.12
N ASP A 141 -8.23 7.92 -25.87
CA ASP A 141 -8.86 9.10 -25.24
C ASP A 141 -7.98 9.68 -24.14
N HIS A 142 -7.62 8.89 -23.12
CA HIS A 142 -6.84 9.38 -21.99
C HIS A 142 -5.97 8.29 -21.33
N ILE A 143 -4.92 8.78 -20.67
CA ILE A 143 -3.98 7.95 -19.92
C ILE A 143 -3.72 8.66 -18.59
N HIS A 144 -4.09 8.02 -17.49
CA HIS A 144 -3.87 8.51 -16.13
C HIS A 144 -2.93 7.57 -15.38
N LEU A 145 -1.77 8.06 -14.93
CA LEU A 145 -0.77 7.28 -14.20
C LEU A 145 -0.44 7.92 -12.86
N GLU A 146 -0.31 7.10 -11.84
CA GLU A 146 0.10 7.49 -10.49
C GLU A 146 1.08 6.47 -9.93
N TYR A 147 2.26 6.92 -9.48
CA TYR A 147 3.30 6.04 -8.97
C TYR A 147 4.06 6.65 -7.78
N TYR A 148 4.42 5.80 -6.81
CA TYR A 148 5.30 6.20 -5.72
C TYR A 148 6.73 6.49 -6.22
N ILE A 149 7.33 5.55 -6.95
CA ILE A 149 8.67 5.68 -7.52
C ILE A 149 8.58 5.70 -9.05
N ILE A 150 9.24 6.69 -9.63
CA ILE A 150 9.59 6.73 -11.05
C ILE A 150 11.09 6.99 -11.15
N HIS A 151 11.76 6.17 -11.95
CA HIS A 151 13.17 6.37 -12.30
C HIS A 151 13.33 6.87 -13.74
N SER A 152 14.39 7.66 -13.96
CA SER A 152 14.77 8.17 -15.29
C SER A 152 15.76 7.23 -15.98
N ASP A 153 15.48 5.93 -15.92
CA ASP A 153 16.29 4.83 -16.44
C ASP A 153 15.70 4.28 -17.75
N GLU A 154 16.06 3.07 -18.17
CA GLU A 154 15.67 2.56 -19.49
C GLU A 154 14.16 2.36 -19.59
N ILE A 155 13.55 1.59 -18.66
CA ILE A 155 12.10 1.39 -18.65
C ILE A 155 11.34 2.69 -18.41
N GLY A 156 11.83 3.57 -17.53
CA GLY A 156 11.25 4.89 -17.34
C GLY A 156 11.26 5.73 -18.61
N THR A 157 12.34 5.65 -19.40
CA THR A 157 12.45 6.35 -20.70
C THR A 157 11.53 5.75 -21.76
N VAL A 158 11.33 4.43 -21.77
CA VAL A 158 10.36 3.77 -22.66
C VAL A 158 8.95 4.31 -22.38
N ILE A 159 8.52 4.27 -21.12
CA ILE A 159 7.21 4.80 -20.72
C ILE A 159 7.10 6.29 -21.06
N GLN A 160 8.12 7.10 -20.75
CA GLN A 160 8.16 8.53 -21.09
C GLN A 160 7.89 8.76 -22.58
N ASN A 161 8.55 8.00 -23.45
CA ASN A 161 8.43 8.17 -24.90
C ASN A 161 7.04 7.74 -25.42
N ILE A 162 6.40 6.74 -24.81
CA ILE A 162 5.01 6.36 -25.12
C ILE A 162 4.07 7.50 -24.75
N LEU A 163 4.18 8.02 -23.51
CA LEU A 163 3.34 9.12 -23.03
C LEU A 163 3.46 10.37 -23.92
N LEU A 164 4.67 10.71 -24.35
CA LEU A 164 4.92 11.83 -25.27
C LEU A 164 4.29 11.61 -26.65
N ARG A 165 4.40 10.40 -27.22
CA ARG A 165 3.76 10.07 -28.49
C ARG A 165 2.25 10.15 -28.40
N LYS A 166 1.67 9.67 -27.30
CA LYS A 166 0.23 9.69 -27.04
C LYS A 166 -0.31 11.10 -26.85
N ALA A 167 0.38 11.92 -26.06
CA ALA A 167 0.04 13.35 -25.93
C ALA A 167 0.09 14.06 -27.29
N LYS A 168 1.12 13.80 -28.11
CA LYS A 168 1.23 14.36 -29.48
C LYS A 168 0.12 13.87 -30.41
N ALA A 169 -0.38 12.65 -30.20
CA ALA A 169 -1.51 12.09 -30.95
C ALA A 169 -2.87 12.62 -30.47
N GLY A 170 -2.91 13.49 -29.46
CA GLY A 170 -4.14 14.09 -28.93
C GLY A 170 -4.77 13.34 -27.76
N VAL A 171 -4.12 12.31 -27.23
CA VAL A 171 -4.57 11.59 -26.02
C VAL A 171 -4.30 12.47 -24.78
N ASP A 172 -5.25 12.52 -23.88
CA ASP A 172 -5.18 13.27 -22.62
C ASP A 172 -4.29 12.53 -21.60
N VAL A 173 -3.00 12.87 -21.55
CA VAL A 173 -2.04 12.20 -20.66
C VAL A 173 -1.80 12.98 -19.37
N ARG A 174 -2.00 12.32 -18.22
CA ARG A 174 -1.76 12.86 -16.87
C ARG A 174 -0.88 11.89 -16.07
N LEU A 175 0.19 12.42 -15.48
CA LEU A 175 1.13 11.66 -14.64
C LEU A 175 1.24 12.29 -13.25
N MET A 176 1.06 11.49 -12.21
CA MET A 176 1.35 11.84 -10.83
C MET A 176 2.49 11.00 -10.28
N TYR A 177 3.31 11.62 -9.42
CA TYR A 177 4.37 10.94 -8.72
C TYR A 177 4.57 11.47 -7.29
N ASP A 178 5.01 10.61 -6.35
CA ASP A 178 5.36 11.05 -5.00
C ASP A 178 6.74 11.74 -4.96
N GLY A 179 6.80 12.90 -4.30
CA GLY A 179 8.02 13.70 -4.23
C GLY A 179 9.16 13.07 -3.44
N LEU A 180 8.89 12.25 -2.42
CA LEU A 180 9.93 11.54 -1.67
C LEU A 180 10.27 10.20 -2.33
N GLY A 181 9.28 9.43 -2.79
CA GLY A 181 9.54 8.17 -3.50
C GLY A 181 10.39 8.41 -4.75
N SER A 182 10.04 9.44 -5.52
CA SER A 182 10.74 9.81 -6.75
C SER A 182 11.78 10.91 -6.57
N TYR A 183 12.43 11.02 -5.40
CA TYR A 183 13.43 12.07 -5.14
C TYR A 183 14.65 12.05 -6.08
N LYS A 184 14.93 10.90 -6.71
CA LYS A 184 16.00 10.71 -7.71
C LYS A 184 15.54 11.01 -9.14
N LEU A 185 14.26 11.27 -9.38
CA LEU A 185 13.73 11.54 -10.70
C LEU A 185 14.30 12.87 -11.22
N LYS A 186 14.87 12.83 -12.43
CA LYS A 186 15.55 14.00 -12.99
C LYS A 186 14.54 15.06 -13.40
N GLU A 187 14.82 16.32 -13.08
CA GLU A 187 13.95 17.43 -13.50
C GLU A 187 13.83 17.52 -15.03
N SER A 188 14.90 17.18 -15.77
CA SER A 188 14.86 17.10 -17.24
C SER A 188 13.87 16.06 -17.77
N PHE A 189 13.64 14.97 -17.03
CA PHE A 189 12.66 13.96 -17.39
C PHE A 189 11.24 14.54 -17.29
N ILE A 190 10.96 15.27 -16.21
CA ILE A 190 9.67 15.95 -16.01
C ILE A 190 9.47 17.06 -17.04
N ARG A 191 10.47 17.91 -17.26
CA ARG A 191 10.37 19.00 -18.25
C ARG A 191 10.06 18.49 -19.65
N LYS A 192 10.70 17.39 -20.07
CA LYS A 192 10.43 16.79 -21.38
C LYS A 192 8.96 16.34 -21.51
N LEU A 193 8.37 15.77 -20.45
CA LEU A 193 6.95 15.40 -20.40
C LEU A 193 6.05 16.63 -20.49
N THR A 194 6.29 17.65 -19.66
CA THR A 194 5.46 18.86 -19.63
C THR A 194 5.54 19.64 -20.94
N ASP A 195 6.73 19.79 -21.50
CA ASP A 195 6.96 20.48 -22.78
C ASP A 195 6.34 19.70 -23.95
N GLY A 196 6.20 18.37 -23.80
CA GLY A 196 5.56 17.49 -24.76
C GLY A 196 4.04 17.37 -24.63
N GLY A 197 3.41 18.16 -23.75
CA GLY A 197 1.95 18.20 -23.59
C GLY A 197 1.39 17.24 -22.54
N VAL A 198 2.22 16.51 -21.80
CA VAL A 198 1.78 15.67 -20.68
C VAL A 198 1.55 16.56 -19.46
N LYS A 199 0.39 16.44 -18.82
CA LYS A 199 0.12 17.13 -17.56
C LYS A 199 0.78 16.35 -16.42
N VAL A 200 1.52 17.04 -15.55
CA VAL A 200 2.26 16.39 -14.45
C VAL A 200 1.90 17.00 -13.10
N GLY A 201 1.59 16.15 -12.12
CA GLY A 201 1.39 16.51 -10.72
C GLY A 201 2.43 15.85 -9.80
N CYS A 202 2.86 16.53 -8.74
CA CYS A 202 3.78 15.98 -7.74
C CYS A 202 3.11 15.95 -6.37
N PHE A 203 2.92 14.74 -5.83
CA PHE A 203 2.36 14.53 -4.50
C PHE A 203 3.40 14.87 -3.43
N PHE A 204 3.04 15.75 -2.49
CA PHE A 204 3.93 16.26 -1.42
C PHE A 204 5.39 16.53 -1.85
N PRO A 205 5.64 17.54 -2.70
CA PRO A 205 6.99 17.92 -3.12
C PRO A 205 7.91 18.14 -1.91
N LEU A 206 9.14 17.63 -1.91
CA LEU A 206 10.01 17.60 -0.71
C LEU A 206 10.12 18.94 0.02
N ARG A 207 10.37 20.03 -0.71
CA ARG A 207 10.45 21.38 -0.11
C ARG A 207 9.12 21.76 0.54
N ALA A 208 8.01 21.61 -0.18
CA ALA A 208 6.68 21.90 0.34
C ALA A 208 6.36 21.01 1.54
N ALA A 209 6.59 19.70 1.45
CA ALA A 209 6.34 18.72 2.51
C ALA A 209 7.16 18.99 3.79
N PHE A 210 8.39 19.49 3.66
CA PHE A 210 9.21 19.94 4.78
C PHE A 210 8.57 21.15 5.49
N PHE A 211 8.13 22.16 4.74
CA PHE A 211 7.50 23.36 5.30
C PHE A 211 6.05 23.13 5.79
N THR A 212 5.30 22.24 5.14
CA THR A 212 3.94 21.86 5.53
C THR A 212 3.90 20.75 6.57
N LYS A 213 5.05 20.13 6.88
CA LYS A 213 5.23 19.05 7.87
C LYS A 213 4.45 17.77 7.52
N ASN A 214 4.36 17.47 6.24
CA ASN A 214 3.67 16.27 5.73
C ASN A 214 4.67 15.18 5.31
N LEU A 215 5.89 15.16 5.87
CA LEU A 215 6.94 14.25 5.41
C LEU A 215 6.59 12.77 5.59
N ASN A 216 5.77 12.46 6.60
CA ASN A 216 5.34 11.10 6.91
C ASN A 216 4.30 10.55 5.94
N TYR A 217 3.47 11.42 5.36
CA TYR A 217 2.39 11.03 4.47
C TYR A 217 2.93 10.87 3.06
N ARG A 218 2.69 9.71 2.45
CA ARG A 218 3.21 9.38 1.13
C ARG A 218 2.15 8.71 0.28
N ASN A 219 2.12 9.09 -0.99
CA ASN A 219 1.30 8.38 -1.93
C ASN A 219 2.05 7.12 -2.37
N HIS A 220 1.59 5.97 -1.92
CA HIS A 220 2.20 4.69 -2.22
C HIS A 220 1.39 3.89 -3.26
N ARG A 221 0.36 4.51 -3.86
CA ARG A 221 -0.47 3.89 -4.89
C ARG A 221 0.29 3.81 -6.21
N LYS A 222 -0.04 2.78 -6.98
CA LYS A 222 0.50 2.48 -8.32
C LYS A 222 -0.69 2.19 -9.19
N ILE A 223 -1.17 3.20 -9.90
CA ILE A 223 -2.41 3.17 -10.67
C ILE A 223 -2.08 3.53 -12.11
N ILE A 224 -2.61 2.74 -13.04
CA ILE A 224 -2.76 3.17 -14.42
C ILE A 224 -4.22 3.00 -14.80
N VAL A 225 -4.80 4.02 -15.42
CA VAL A 225 -6.09 3.92 -16.10
C VAL A 225 -5.91 4.37 -17.55
N VAL A 226 -6.30 3.48 -18.47
CA VAL A 226 -6.28 3.73 -19.91
C VAL A 226 -7.71 3.79 -20.42
N ASP A 227 -8.07 4.94 -21.00
CA ASP A 227 -9.37 5.24 -21.59
C ASP A 227 -10.57 5.02 -20.64
N GLY A 228 -10.35 4.86 -19.34
CA GLY A 228 -11.38 4.49 -18.37
C GLY A 228 -11.85 3.04 -18.48
N LEU A 229 -11.20 2.22 -19.33
CA LEU A 229 -11.61 0.84 -19.66
C LEU A 229 -10.65 -0.23 -19.12
N VAL A 230 -9.36 0.09 -19.04
CA VAL A 230 -8.31 -0.83 -18.56
C VAL A 230 -7.61 -0.19 -17.38
N GLY A 231 -7.53 -0.91 -16.28
CA GLY A 231 -6.86 -0.50 -15.05
C GLY A 231 -5.67 -1.39 -14.71
N PHE A 232 -4.66 -0.82 -14.05
CA PHE A 232 -3.57 -1.58 -13.43
C PHE A 232 -3.39 -1.18 -11.97
N LEU A 233 -3.08 -2.16 -11.13
CA LEU A 233 -2.78 -2.01 -9.70
C LEU A 233 -1.83 -3.10 -9.23
N GLY A 234 -0.87 -2.77 -8.36
CA GLY A 234 -0.03 -3.77 -7.69
C GLY A 234 1.23 -3.18 -7.06
N GLY A 235 2.23 -4.02 -6.76
CA GLY A 235 3.41 -3.59 -6.00
C GLY A 235 4.55 -2.95 -6.82
N ILE A 236 4.53 -3.12 -8.14
CA ILE A 236 5.61 -2.70 -9.06
C ILE A 236 5.60 -1.19 -9.31
N ASN A 237 6.77 -0.54 -9.15
CA ASN A 237 7.00 0.86 -9.56
C ASN A 237 7.70 0.93 -10.93
N ILE A 238 7.91 2.14 -11.46
CA ILE A 238 8.66 2.34 -12.70
C ILE A 238 10.16 2.46 -12.40
N GLY A 239 10.91 1.39 -12.70
CA GLY A 239 12.37 1.34 -12.60
C GLY A 239 12.96 0.01 -13.09
N ASP A 240 14.22 0.04 -13.52
CA ASP A 240 14.93 -1.11 -14.09
C ASP A 240 15.17 -2.23 -13.06
N GLU A 241 15.17 -1.92 -11.76
CA GLU A 241 15.26 -2.93 -10.70
C GLU A 241 14.10 -3.93 -10.72
N TYR A 242 12.90 -3.49 -11.13
CA TYR A 242 11.71 -4.33 -11.22
C TYR A 242 11.79 -5.32 -12.40
N LEU A 243 12.64 -5.03 -13.39
CA LEU A 243 12.99 -5.95 -14.48
C LEU A 243 14.14 -6.92 -14.10
N GLY A 244 14.53 -6.94 -12.83
CA GLY A 244 15.63 -7.76 -12.33
C GLY A 244 17.02 -7.28 -12.76
N ARG A 245 17.14 -6.02 -13.23
CA ARG A 245 18.42 -5.45 -13.71
C ARG A 245 19.30 -4.91 -12.58
N ASN A 246 18.85 -5.00 -11.33
CA ASN A 246 19.63 -4.60 -10.17
C ASN A 246 20.44 -5.79 -9.62
N PRO A 247 21.78 -5.78 -9.69
CA PRO A 247 22.60 -6.92 -9.28
C PRO A 247 22.53 -7.23 -7.78
N ARG A 248 22.08 -6.28 -6.94
CA ARG A 248 21.90 -6.53 -5.50
C ARG A 248 20.69 -7.41 -5.22
N PHE A 249 19.62 -7.23 -5.99
CA PHE A 249 18.33 -7.88 -5.72
C PHE A 249 18.07 -9.05 -6.67
N GLY A 250 18.67 -9.05 -7.86
CA GLY A 250 18.43 -10.07 -8.87
C GLY A 250 16.98 -10.02 -9.33
N PHE A 251 16.34 -11.19 -9.47
CA PHE A 251 14.94 -11.30 -9.82
C PHE A 251 14.06 -10.55 -8.81
N TRP A 252 13.17 -9.69 -9.31
CA TRP A 252 12.23 -8.93 -8.51
C TRP A 252 10.86 -9.60 -8.59
N ARG A 253 10.50 -10.33 -7.55
CA ARG A 253 9.21 -11.01 -7.44
C ARG A 253 8.18 -10.07 -6.82
N ASP A 254 7.20 -9.66 -7.60
CA ASP A 254 6.12 -8.78 -7.12
C ASP A 254 4.86 -9.09 -7.93
N THR A 255 3.69 -8.71 -7.40
CA THR A 255 2.41 -9.02 -8.02
C THR A 255 1.74 -7.75 -8.50
N HIS A 256 1.34 -7.77 -9.78
CA HIS A 256 0.60 -6.72 -10.43
C HIS A 256 -0.64 -7.29 -11.10
N MET A 257 -1.68 -6.49 -11.20
CA MET A 257 -2.97 -6.90 -11.74
C MET A 257 -3.40 -5.93 -12.81
N ARG A 258 -3.85 -6.48 -13.94
CA ARG A 258 -4.65 -5.78 -14.94
C ARG A 258 -6.12 -6.09 -14.70
N ILE A 259 -6.95 -5.07 -14.81
CA ILE A 259 -8.39 -5.12 -14.53
C ILE A 259 -9.13 -4.54 -15.72
N ILE A 260 -10.16 -5.24 -16.19
CA ILE A 260 -11.15 -4.73 -17.14
C ILE A 260 -12.52 -4.84 -16.47
N GLY A 261 -13.33 -3.78 -16.57
CA GLY A 261 -14.68 -3.75 -16.00
C GLY A 261 -14.87 -2.71 -14.91
N ASP A 262 -15.97 -2.81 -14.18
CA ASP A 262 -16.48 -1.75 -13.32
C ASP A 262 -15.56 -1.35 -12.16
N ALA A 263 -14.66 -2.24 -11.73
CA ALA A 263 -13.62 -1.91 -10.76
C ALA A 263 -12.69 -0.79 -11.26
N VAL A 264 -12.52 -0.62 -12.58
CA VAL A 264 -11.70 0.45 -13.18
C VAL A 264 -12.26 1.83 -12.85
N TYR A 265 -13.58 1.98 -12.70
CA TYR A 265 -14.17 3.27 -12.29
C TYR A 265 -13.67 3.73 -10.91
N PHE A 266 -13.36 2.79 -10.01
CA PHE A 266 -12.87 3.10 -8.67
C PHE A 266 -11.39 3.45 -8.68
N LEU A 267 -10.59 2.81 -9.55
CA LEU A 267 -9.21 3.25 -9.81
C LEU A 267 -9.18 4.68 -10.37
N GLN A 268 -10.06 4.94 -11.34
CA GLN A 268 -10.20 6.25 -12.00
C GLN A 268 -10.64 7.34 -11.01
N GLN A 269 -11.61 7.03 -10.16
CA GLN A 269 -12.10 7.95 -9.14
C GLN A 269 -11.00 8.28 -8.11
N THR A 270 -10.18 7.29 -7.71
CA THR A 270 -9.01 7.53 -6.85
C THR A 270 -8.03 8.49 -7.52
N PHE A 271 -7.66 8.21 -8.78
CA PHE A 271 -6.75 9.07 -9.54
C PHE A 271 -7.29 10.51 -9.66
N ILE A 272 -8.57 10.68 -10.03
CA ILE A 272 -9.18 12.02 -10.20
C ILE A 272 -9.19 12.80 -8.88
N SER A 273 -9.47 12.10 -7.77
CA SER A 273 -9.48 12.67 -6.42
C SER A 273 -8.09 13.14 -5.99
N ASP A 274 -7.06 12.35 -6.28
CA ASP A 274 -5.67 12.69 -6.01
C ASP A 274 -5.16 13.79 -6.96
N TRP A 275 -5.62 13.82 -8.21
CA TRP A 275 -5.33 14.88 -9.16
C TRP A 275 -5.87 16.23 -8.70
N GLU A 276 -7.14 16.28 -8.27
CA GLU A 276 -7.73 17.50 -7.69
C GLU A 276 -6.97 17.92 -6.43
N PHE A 277 -6.57 16.96 -5.57
CA PHE A 277 -5.81 17.27 -4.37
C PHE A 277 -4.45 17.89 -4.67
N VAL A 278 -3.74 17.39 -5.68
CA VAL A 278 -2.39 17.85 -6.03
C VAL A 278 -2.40 19.14 -6.84
N THR A 279 -3.32 19.26 -7.80
CA THR A 279 -3.31 20.33 -8.81
C THR A 279 -4.38 21.40 -8.60
N GLY A 280 -5.46 21.07 -7.89
CA GLY A 280 -6.67 21.88 -7.81
C GLY A 280 -7.57 21.80 -9.05
N GLU A 281 -7.18 21.08 -10.11
CA GLU A 281 -7.99 20.87 -11.32
C GLU A 281 -9.06 19.80 -11.06
N LYS A 282 -10.33 20.15 -11.30
CA LYS A 282 -11.45 19.21 -11.22
C LYS A 282 -11.67 18.53 -12.57
N LEU A 283 -11.57 17.21 -12.59
CA LEU A 283 -11.84 16.38 -13.76
C LEU A 283 -13.27 15.84 -13.68
N MET A 284 -14.21 16.51 -14.35
CA MET A 284 -15.65 16.21 -14.27
C MET A 284 -16.24 15.66 -15.58
N ASP A 285 -15.40 15.39 -16.57
CA ASP A 285 -15.85 14.96 -17.89
C ASP A 285 -16.40 13.52 -17.85
N ALA A 286 -17.58 13.32 -18.42
CA ALA A 286 -18.24 12.01 -18.43
C ALA A 286 -17.46 10.99 -19.26
N ARG A 287 -16.62 11.43 -20.22
CA ARG A 287 -15.79 10.53 -21.03
C ARG A 287 -14.77 9.72 -20.22
N TYR A 288 -14.45 10.15 -18.99
CA TYR A 288 -13.59 9.41 -18.07
C TYR A 288 -14.25 8.16 -17.49
N TYR A 289 -15.56 7.98 -17.71
CA TYR A 289 -16.35 6.85 -17.23
C TYR A 289 -17.16 6.24 -18.39
N PRO A 290 -16.50 5.69 -19.42
CA PRO A 290 -17.20 5.03 -20.52
C PRO A 290 -17.92 3.77 -20.02
N GLU A 291 -19.00 3.37 -20.66
CA GLU A 291 -19.70 2.12 -20.32
C GLU A 291 -18.79 0.91 -20.52
N HIS A 292 -18.77 -0.01 -19.54
CA HIS A 292 -18.08 -1.27 -19.66
C HIS A 292 -18.98 -2.35 -20.26
N HIS A 293 -18.48 -3.03 -21.29
CA HIS A 293 -19.09 -4.24 -21.82
C HIS A 293 -18.31 -5.45 -21.30
N CYS A 294 -18.64 -5.91 -20.10
CA CYS A 294 -17.89 -6.98 -19.46
C CYS A 294 -18.13 -8.32 -20.15
N VAL A 295 -17.05 -9.06 -20.34
CA VAL A 295 -17.06 -10.48 -20.71
C VAL A 295 -16.91 -11.35 -19.45
N GLY A 296 -16.18 -10.85 -18.45
CA GLY A 296 -16.03 -11.48 -17.14
C GLY A 296 -17.11 -11.09 -16.14
N GLU A 297 -17.37 -12.00 -15.21
CA GLU A 297 -18.34 -11.82 -14.12
C GLU A 297 -17.65 -11.86 -12.74
N GLU A 298 -16.36 -11.52 -12.65
CA GLU A 298 -15.61 -11.57 -11.39
C GLU A 298 -16.07 -10.46 -10.42
N ARG A 299 -16.07 -10.78 -9.12
CA ARG A 299 -16.25 -9.80 -8.05
C ARG A 299 -14.93 -9.21 -7.63
N VAL A 300 -14.83 -7.91 -7.81
CA VAL A 300 -13.68 -7.12 -7.41
C VAL A 300 -14.15 -5.92 -6.61
N GLN A 301 -13.43 -5.65 -5.52
CA GLN A 301 -13.62 -4.46 -4.71
C GLN A 301 -12.29 -3.72 -4.60
N ILE A 302 -12.29 -2.44 -4.95
CA ILE A 302 -11.10 -1.58 -4.88
C ILE A 302 -11.13 -0.78 -3.58
N LEU A 303 -10.35 -1.21 -2.59
CA LEU A 303 -10.27 -0.54 -1.29
C LEU A 303 -9.16 0.49 -1.25
N ASN A 304 -9.52 1.72 -0.91
CA ASN A 304 -8.58 2.79 -0.61
C ASN A 304 -8.34 2.90 0.91
N SER A 305 -7.09 3.15 1.29
CA SER A 305 -6.74 3.59 2.64
C SER A 305 -5.85 4.83 2.58
N GLY A 306 -5.86 5.62 3.63
CA GLY A 306 -5.10 6.86 3.69
C GLY A 306 -5.37 7.67 4.95
N PRO A 307 -4.49 8.62 5.28
CA PRO A 307 -4.62 9.50 6.46
C PRO A 307 -5.82 10.45 6.37
N ASP A 308 -6.48 10.52 5.21
CA ASP A 308 -7.70 11.27 4.94
C ASP A 308 -9.00 10.45 5.11
N ALA A 309 -8.89 9.13 5.29
CA ALA A 309 -10.03 8.24 5.55
C ALA A 309 -10.53 8.35 7.00
N GLU A 310 -11.82 8.03 7.18
CA GLU A 310 -12.45 7.95 8.50
C GLU A 310 -12.05 6.66 9.25
N TRP A 311 -11.90 5.57 8.49
CA TRP A 311 -11.51 4.25 8.96
C TRP A 311 -10.16 3.82 8.38
N ASP A 312 -9.46 2.94 9.11
CA ASP A 312 -8.22 2.31 8.65
C ASP A 312 -8.58 1.08 7.79
N THR A 313 -9.24 1.32 6.65
CA THR A 313 -9.97 0.32 5.84
C THR A 313 -9.19 -0.97 5.54
N ILE A 314 -7.92 -0.87 5.13
CA ILE A 314 -7.11 -2.05 4.81
C ILE A 314 -6.75 -2.84 6.07
N LEU A 315 -6.48 -2.16 7.20
CA LEU A 315 -6.25 -2.82 8.48
C LEU A 315 -7.50 -3.57 8.95
N GLU A 316 -8.68 -2.95 8.83
CA GLU A 316 -9.96 -3.56 9.19
C GLU A 316 -10.29 -4.77 8.30
N LEU A 317 -10.02 -4.68 6.99
CA LEU A 317 -10.12 -5.81 6.07
C LEU A 317 -9.21 -6.96 6.53
N TYR A 318 -7.92 -6.69 6.72
CA TYR A 318 -6.95 -7.73 7.06
C TYR A 318 -7.32 -8.39 8.39
N PHE A 319 -7.66 -7.60 9.40
CA PHE A 319 -8.11 -8.10 10.69
C PHE A 319 -9.34 -9.01 10.55
N SER A 320 -10.36 -8.57 9.80
CA SER A 320 -11.61 -9.31 9.62
C SER A 320 -11.41 -10.60 8.83
N ALA A 321 -10.63 -10.55 7.75
CA ALA A 321 -10.29 -11.72 6.93
C ALA A 321 -9.53 -12.76 7.77
N ILE A 322 -8.44 -12.37 8.42
CA ILE A 322 -7.64 -13.26 9.29
C ILE A 322 -8.50 -13.84 10.43
N SER A 323 -9.34 -13.03 11.06
CA SER A 323 -10.18 -13.46 12.19
C SER A 323 -11.34 -14.38 11.78
N THR A 324 -11.65 -14.48 10.47
CA THR A 324 -12.72 -15.35 9.95
C THR A 324 -12.19 -16.55 9.17
N ALA A 325 -10.86 -16.71 9.11
CA ALA A 325 -10.20 -17.85 8.49
C ALA A 325 -10.58 -19.16 9.18
N VAL A 326 -10.79 -20.20 8.38
CA VAL A 326 -11.19 -21.53 8.85
C VAL A 326 -10.09 -22.57 8.61
N ASN A 327 -9.42 -22.52 7.47
CA ASN A 327 -8.44 -23.55 7.06
C ASN A 327 -7.04 -22.97 6.92
N ARG A 328 -6.87 -21.86 6.17
CA ARG A 328 -5.54 -21.32 5.86
C ARG A 328 -5.48 -19.81 5.68
N ILE A 329 -4.30 -19.27 5.99
CA ILE A 329 -3.89 -17.88 5.76
C ILE A 329 -2.51 -17.89 5.13
N TYR A 330 -2.41 -17.41 3.89
CA TYR A 330 -1.14 -17.22 3.18
C TYR A 330 -0.87 -15.74 2.97
N LEU A 331 0.36 -15.34 3.24
CA LEU A 331 0.75 -13.94 3.25
C LEU A 331 2.13 -13.74 2.63
N GLU A 332 2.23 -12.75 1.75
CA GLU A 332 3.51 -12.27 1.22
C GLU A 332 3.61 -10.78 1.50
N THR A 333 4.73 -10.35 2.07
CA THR A 333 4.99 -8.94 2.33
C THR A 333 6.48 -8.66 2.38
N PRO A 334 6.98 -7.57 1.79
CA PRO A 334 8.38 -7.18 1.94
C PRO A 334 8.71 -6.76 3.37
N TYR A 335 7.72 -6.20 4.08
CA TYR A 335 7.87 -5.66 5.43
C TYR A 335 6.79 -6.23 6.34
N PHE A 336 7.21 -6.82 7.45
CA PHE A 336 6.32 -7.44 8.43
C PHE A 336 6.45 -6.70 9.76
N ILE A 337 5.69 -5.63 9.93
CA ILE A 337 5.64 -4.83 11.16
C ILE A 337 4.16 -4.66 11.54
N PRO A 338 3.47 -5.76 11.87
CA PRO A 338 2.02 -5.75 12.01
C PRO A 338 1.56 -4.86 13.17
N ASP A 339 0.37 -4.27 13.03
CA ASP A 339 -0.37 -3.72 14.16
C ASP A 339 -0.69 -4.83 15.19
N PHE A 340 -0.88 -4.44 16.45
CA PHE A 340 -1.22 -5.36 17.53
C PHE A 340 -2.49 -6.19 17.23
N SER A 341 -3.47 -5.60 16.54
CA SER A 341 -4.71 -6.28 16.15
C SER A 341 -4.45 -7.42 15.16
N ILE A 342 -3.58 -7.17 14.16
CA ILE A 342 -3.16 -8.18 13.18
C ILE A 342 -2.31 -9.25 13.84
N LEU A 343 -1.36 -8.85 14.69
CA LEU A 343 -0.52 -9.78 15.46
C LEU A 343 -1.38 -10.73 16.30
N MET A 344 -2.37 -10.19 17.00
CA MET A 344 -3.30 -10.98 17.82
C MET A 344 -4.17 -11.90 16.95
N ALA A 345 -4.70 -11.39 15.83
CA ALA A 345 -5.53 -12.19 14.92
C ALA A 345 -4.76 -13.38 14.33
N LEU A 346 -3.53 -13.17 13.82
CA LEU A 346 -2.67 -14.24 13.30
C LEU A 346 -2.35 -15.27 14.38
N LYS A 347 -2.00 -14.81 15.59
CA LYS A 347 -1.72 -15.69 16.73
C LYS A 347 -2.93 -16.53 17.10
N THR A 348 -4.11 -15.92 17.18
CA THR A 348 -5.36 -16.62 17.51
C THR A 348 -5.74 -17.62 16.43
N ALA A 349 -5.58 -17.28 15.15
CA ALA A 349 -5.84 -18.19 14.04
C ALA A 349 -4.94 -19.44 14.13
N ALA A 350 -3.63 -19.25 14.27
CA ALA A 350 -2.68 -20.36 14.38
C ALA A 350 -2.97 -21.26 15.60
N LEU A 351 -3.22 -20.67 16.77
CA LEU A 351 -3.60 -21.42 17.98
C LEU A 351 -4.94 -22.16 17.86
N SER A 352 -5.81 -21.72 16.95
CA SER A 352 -7.09 -22.37 16.65
C SER A 352 -6.97 -23.49 15.61
N GLY A 353 -5.75 -23.78 15.14
CA GLY A 353 -5.47 -24.83 14.15
C GLY A 353 -5.58 -24.38 12.69
N VAL A 354 -5.72 -23.07 12.43
CA VAL A 354 -5.63 -22.52 11.08
C VAL A 354 -4.18 -22.55 10.62
N GLU A 355 -3.93 -23.02 9.41
CA GLU A 355 -2.59 -23.04 8.83
C GLU A 355 -2.17 -21.62 8.43
N VAL A 356 -1.08 -21.10 8.99
CA VAL A 356 -0.59 -19.76 8.68
C VAL A 356 0.82 -19.84 8.11
N ARG A 357 0.99 -19.45 6.83
CA ARG A 357 2.29 -19.37 6.16
C ARG A 357 2.56 -17.94 5.69
N ILE A 358 3.77 -17.45 5.99
CA ILE A 358 4.17 -16.08 5.66
C ILE A 358 5.53 -16.11 4.95
N ILE A 359 5.59 -15.59 3.73
CA ILE A 359 6.83 -15.43 2.96
C ILE A 359 7.35 -14.00 3.13
N LEU A 360 8.63 -13.90 3.51
CA LEU A 360 9.37 -12.66 3.70
C LEU A 360 10.62 -12.63 2.80
N PRO A 361 11.21 -11.46 2.53
CA PRO A 361 12.46 -11.38 1.80
C PRO A 361 13.63 -12.03 2.53
N GLY A 362 14.34 -12.96 1.86
CA GLY A 362 15.65 -13.43 2.34
C GLY A 362 16.70 -12.31 2.28
N ILE A 363 16.74 -11.60 1.14
CA ILE A 363 17.53 -10.39 0.93
C ILE A 363 16.76 -9.16 1.43
N SER A 364 17.39 -8.31 2.22
CA SER A 364 16.77 -7.06 2.70
C SER A 364 17.36 -5.84 2.01
N ASP A 365 16.47 -4.93 1.63
CA ASP A 365 16.77 -3.58 1.19
C ASP A 365 17.08 -2.63 2.37
N HIS A 366 16.37 -2.80 3.50
CA HIS A 366 16.45 -1.98 4.71
C HIS A 366 16.74 -2.76 6.01
N ALA A 367 17.97 -2.64 6.53
CA ALA A 367 18.41 -3.36 7.73
C ALA A 367 17.62 -3.05 9.02
N LEU A 368 17.15 -1.80 9.17
CA LEU A 368 16.33 -1.39 10.32
C LEU A 368 14.95 -2.07 10.27
N VAL A 369 14.34 -2.12 9.08
CA VAL A 369 13.04 -2.77 8.86
C VAL A 369 13.15 -4.27 9.09
N LYS A 370 14.20 -4.94 8.58
CA LYS A 370 14.48 -6.35 8.89
C LYS A 370 14.57 -6.62 10.39
N SER A 371 15.26 -5.73 11.12
CA SER A 371 15.38 -5.85 12.58
C SER A 371 14.04 -5.64 13.29
N ALA A 372 13.20 -4.72 12.82
CA ALA A 372 11.86 -4.52 13.35
C ALA A 372 10.99 -5.74 13.09
N SER A 373 11.02 -6.31 11.88
CA SER A 373 10.25 -7.51 11.53
C SER A 373 10.61 -8.72 12.39
N ASN A 374 11.91 -8.99 12.56
CA ASN A 374 12.39 -10.07 13.41
C ASN A 374 11.89 -9.98 14.86
N ALA A 375 11.56 -8.78 15.35
CA ALA A 375 11.06 -8.58 16.70
C ALA A 375 9.62 -9.09 16.95
N TYR A 376 8.89 -9.44 15.88
CA TYR A 376 7.52 -9.98 15.93
C TYR A 376 7.45 -11.46 15.56
N ILE A 377 8.44 -11.98 14.85
CA ILE A 377 8.42 -13.33 14.28
C ILE A 377 8.40 -14.41 15.37
N GLU A 378 9.24 -14.31 16.41
CA GLU A 378 9.37 -15.36 17.43
C GLU A 378 8.04 -15.69 18.13
N ASP A 379 7.28 -14.66 18.51
CA ASP A 379 6.00 -14.82 19.22
C ASP A 379 4.95 -15.55 18.37
N LEU A 380 5.00 -15.37 17.05
CA LEU A 380 4.10 -16.01 16.09
C LEU A 380 4.56 -17.42 15.74
N MET A 381 5.86 -17.65 15.56
CA MET A 381 6.41 -19.00 15.38
C MET A 381 6.06 -19.92 16.55
N MET A 382 6.16 -19.40 17.79
CA MET A 382 5.74 -20.13 18.98
C MET A 382 4.24 -20.47 18.99
N ALA A 383 3.41 -19.71 18.29
CA ALA A 383 1.97 -19.92 18.17
C ALA A 383 1.59 -20.88 17.02
N GLY A 384 2.55 -21.34 16.22
CA GLY A 384 2.32 -22.23 15.08
C GLY A 384 2.29 -21.54 13.71
N VAL A 385 2.73 -20.27 13.62
CA VAL A 385 2.89 -19.59 12.32
C VAL A 385 4.21 -20.00 11.68
N HIS A 386 4.16 -20.41 10.41
CA HIS A 386 5.33 -20.79 9.63
C HIS A 386 5.82 -19.58 8.81
N PHE A 387 7.10 -19.22 8.98
CA PHE A 387 7.74 -18.15 8.23
C PHE A 387 8.74 -18.73 7.24
N TYR A 388 8.79 -18.15 6.05
CA TYR A 388 9.66 -18.57 4.96
C TYR A 388 10.46 -17.38 4.43
N GLN A 389 11.72 -17.61 4.08
CA GLN A 389 12.61 -16.61 3.48
C GLN A 389 12.78 -16.93 2.00
N TYR A 390 12.32 -16.02 1.14
CA TYR A 390 12.46 -16.15 -0.30
C TYR A 390 13.92 -16.06 -0.74
N GLN A 391 14.39 -17.04 -1.53
CA GLN A 391 15.80 -17.17 -1.93
C GLN A 391 16.06 -16.88 -3.41
N ALA A 392 15.04 -16.88 -4.26
CA ALA A 392 15.22 -16.68 -5.71
C ALA A 392 15.38 -15.21 -6.14
N GLY A 393 15.59 -14.28 -5.19
CA GLY A 393 15.76 -12.85 -5.46
C GLY A 393 15.19 -11.99 -4.34
N PHE A 394 14.53 -10.90 -4.71
CA PHE A 394 13.81 -10.04 -3.78
C PHE A 394 12.30 -10.15 -3.99
N ILE A 395 11.58 -10.60 -2.97
CA ILE A 395 10.11 -10.62 -2.97
C ILE A 395 9.57 -9.31 -2.41
N HIS A 396 8.66 -8.70 -3.13
CA HIS A 396 8.02 -7.44 -2.80
C HIS A 396 6.52 -7.50 -3.04
N ALA A 397 5.93 -8.69 -3.17
CA ALA A 397 4.49 -8.87 -3.25
C ALA A 397 3.77 -8.44 -1.95
N LYS A 398 2.51 -8.02 -2.07
CA LYS A 398 1.61 -7.67 -0.95
C LYS A 398 0.32 -8.46 -1.11
N ILE A 399 0.41 -9.72 -0.73
CA ILE A 399 -0.68 -10.68 -0.91
C ILE A 399 -1.17 -11.13 0.46
N LEU A 400 -2.49 -11.21 0.59
CA LEU A 400 -3.18 -11.94 1.65
C LEU A 400 -4.18 -12.86 0.98
N ILE A 401 -4.10 -14.16 1.25
CA ILE A 401 -5.08 -15.17 0.83
C ILE A 401 -5.64 -15.80 2.10
N VAL A 402 -6.96 -15.81 2.22
CA VAL A 402 -7.66 -16.47 3.32
C VAL A 402 -8.64 -17.48 2.73
N ASP A 403 -8.40 -18.74 3.07
CA ASP A 403 -9.17 -19.87 2.55
C ASP A 403 -9.35 -19.80 1.02
N GLU A 404 -10.51 -20.21 0.52
CA GLU A 404 -10.98 -19.93 -0.83
C GLU A 404 -12.01 -18.79 -0.83
N THR A 405 -11.99 -17.90 0.18
CA THR A 405 -13.03 -16.86 0.34
C THR A 405 -12.56 -15.49 -0.11
N VAL A 406 -11.33 -15.10 0.19
CA VAL A 406 -10.84 -13.76 -0.14
C VAL A 406 -9.35 -13.79 -0.44
N ALA A 407 -8.95 -13.07 -1.48
CA ALA A 407 -7.56 -12.72 -1.73
C ALA A 407 -7.43 -11.22 -1.97
N THR A 408 -6.28 -10.65 -1.61
CA THR A 408 -5.99 -9.23 -1.82
C THR A 408 -4.65 -9.05 -2.50
N VAL A 409 -4.59 -8.18 -3.50
CA VAL A 409 -3.35 -7.71 -4.15
C VAL A 409 -3.37 -6.20 -4.12
N GLY A 410 -2.24 -5.56 -3.80
CA GLY A 410 -2.22 -4.10 -3.77
C GLY A 410 -0.87 -3.51 -3.42
N THR A 411 -0.92 -2.29 -2.87
CA THR A 411 0.27 -1.51 -2.55
C THR A 411 0.65 -1.56 -1.07
N ALA A 412 -0.30 -1.91 -0.20
CA ALA A 412 -0.14 -1.86 1.25
C ALA A 412 0.74 -3.00 1.77
N ASN A 413 1.88 -2.66 2.37
CA ASN A 413 2.68 -3.63 3.12
C ASN A 413 1.97 -4.01 4.42
N LEU A 414 2.39 -5.11 5.04
CA LEU A 414 1.97 -5.45 6.39
C LEU A 414 2.73 -4.66 7.48
N ASP A 415 2.73 -3.34 7.38
CA ASP A 415 3.39 -2.43 8.32
C ASP A 415 2.48 -1.30 8.81
N MET A 416 2.82 -0.74 9.98
CA MET A 416 2.05 0.34 10.61
C MET A 416 1.96 1.58 9.72
N ARG A 417 3.01 1.87 8.94
CA ARG A 417 3.02 3.01 8.04
C ARG A 417 2.00 2.88 6.90
N SER A 418 1.89 1.71 6.28
CA SER A 418 0.91 1.42 5.22
C SER A 418 -0.51 1.50 5.77
N PHE A 419 -0.73 1.05 7.00
CA PHE A 419 -2.07 1.09 7.61
C PHE A 419 -2.52 2.49 8.05
N PHE A 420 -1.62 3.36 8.50
CA PHE A 420 -2.01 4.60 9.19
C PHE A 420 -1.55 5.89 8.52
N ASP A 421 -0.49 5.86 7.71
CA ASP A 421 0.19 7.07 7.24
C ASP A 421 0.32 7.15 5.71
N ASN A 422 0.47 6.03 4.99
CA ASN A 422 0.50 6.08 3.53
C ASN A 422 -0.91 6.10 2.94
N PHE A 423 -1.02 6.71 1.75
CA PHE A 423 -2.15 6.47 0.86
C PHE A 423 -1.85 5.16 0.13
N GLU A 424 -2.71 4.17 0.34
CA GLU A 424 -2.58 2.81 -0.18
C GLU A 424 -3.86 2.39 -0.92
N MET A 425 -3.77 1.34 -1.72
CA MET A 425 -4.91 0.74 -2.40
C MET A 425 -4.72 -0.76 -2.61
N ASN A 426 -5.77 -1.54 -2.37
CA ASN A 426 -5.83 -2.98 -2.63
C ASN A 426 -7.05 -3.34 -3.48
N ALA A 427 -6.87 -4.26 -4.42
CA ALA A 427 -7.96 -5.00 -5.03
C ALA A 427 -8.25 -6.24 -4.17
N VAL A 428 -9.52 -6.46 -3.87
CA VAL A 428 -10.04 -7.62 -3.14
C VAL A 428 -10.81 -8.49 -4.12
N MET A 429 -10.42 -9.76 -4.22
CA MET A 429 -11.02 -10.76 -5.10
C MET A 429 -11.75 -11.81 -4.26
N PHE A 430 -12.86 -12.29 -4.80
CA PHE A 430 -13.73 -13.26 -4.14
C PHE A 430 -13.98 -14.53 -4.96
N ASP A 431 -13.64 -14.52 -6.24
CA ASP A 431 -13.85 -15.65 -7.14
C ASP A 431 -12.76 -16.71 -6.94
N LYS A 432 -13.19 -17.97 -6.85
CA LYS A 432 -12.32 -19.10 -6.51
C LYS A 432 -11.20 -19.31 -7.53
N GLU A 433 -11.46 -19.02 -8.80
CA GLU A 433 -10.48 -19.21 -9.88
C GLU A 433 -9.30 -18.23 -9.73
N THR A 434 -9.60 -16.95 -9.54
CA THR A 434 -8.59 -15.91 -9.29
C THR A 434 -7.82 -16.19 -8.00
N ILE A 435 -8.51 -16.59 -6.93
CA ILE A 435 -7.87 -16.97 -5.66
C ILE A 435 -6.94 -18.17 -5.85
N ARG A 436 -7.36 -19.19 -6.63
CA ARG A 436 -6.55 -20.37 -6.93
C ARG A 436 -5.29 -20.01 -7.72
N LYS A 437 -5.36 -19.06 -8.66
CA LYS A 437 -4.17 -18.58 -9.38
C LYS A 437 -3.16 -17.94 -8.42
N LEU A 438 -3.62 -17.10 -7.49
CA LEU A 438 -2.74 -16.52 -6.46
C LEU A 438 -2.19 -17.58 -5.49
N ASP A 439 -2.97 -18.61 -5.20
CA ASP A 439 -2.53 -19.75 -4.38
C ASP A 439 -1.42 -20.54 -5.09
N GLU A 440 -1.55 -20.77 -6.41
CA GLU A 440 -0.52 -21.38 -7.25
C GLU A 440 0.76 -20.55 -7.26
N ASP A 441 0.67 -19.24 -7.52
CA ASP A 441 1.80 -18.31 -7.45
C ASP A 441 2.50 -18.38 -6.07
N PHE A 442 1.73 -18.39 -4.98
CA PHE A 442 2.26 -18.51 -3.62
C PHE A 442 2.99 -19.83 -3.39
N GLN A 443 2.46 -20.96 -3.88
CA GLN A 443 3.16 -22.24 -3.74
C GLN A 443 4.47 -22.25 -4.53
N GLU A 444 4.51 -21.67 -5.73
CA GLU A 444 5.75 -21.54 -6.50
C GLU A 444 6.80 -20.69 -5.78
N ASP A 445 6.37 -19.64 -5.09
CA ASP A 445 7.27 -18.81 -4.27
C ASP A 445 7.70 -19.54 -3.00
N LEU A 446 6.84 -20.38 -2.44
CA LEU A 446 7.16 -21.24 -1.30
C LEU A 446 8.23 -22.29 -1.66
N GLU A 447 8.16 -22.89 -2.84
CA GLU A 447 9.18 -23.84 -3.35
C GLU A 447 10.57 -23.19 -3.50
N LYS A 448 10.60 -21.87 -3.73
CA LYS A 448 11.82 -21.05 -3.84
C LYS A 448 12.23 -20.42 -2.50
N SER A 449 11.60 -20.83 -1.40
CA SER A 449 11.82 -20.28 -0.07
C SER A 449 12.36 -21.31 0.90
N GLU A 450 13.08 -20.82 1.91
CA GLU A 450 13.57 -21.63 3.03
C GLU A 450 12.74 -21.35 4.28
N GLU A 451 12.23 -22.41 4.92
CA GLU A 451 11.50 -22.28 6.18
C GLU A 451 12.42 -21.83 7.31
N MET A 452 11.96 -20.84 8.08
CA MET A 452 12.66 -20.38 9.27
C MET A 452 12.46 -21.36 10.42
N ASN A 453 13.55 -21.88 10.99
CA ASN A 453 13.50 -22.75 12.16
C ASN A 453 13.48 -21.95 13.48
N LEU A 454 12.56 -22.28 14.39
CA LEU A 454 12.41 -21.58 15.67
C LEU A 454 13.62 -21.78 16.61
N GLU A 455 14.20 -22.98 16.65
CA GLU A 455 15.36 -23.29 17.49
C GLU A 455 16.56 -22.45 17.03
N ASP A 456 16.83 -22.42 15.74
CA ASP A 456 17.88 -21.60 15.15
C ASP A 456 17.62 -20.12 15.38
N PHE A 457 16.37 -19.66 15.18
CA PHE A 457 15.99 -18.27 15.42
C PHE A 457 16.26 -17.85 16.87
N ARG A 458 16.08 -18.75 17.84
CA ARG A 458 16.40 -18.49 19.25
C ARG A 458 17.90 -18.45 19.53
N THR A 459 18.76 -19.07 18.73
CA THR A 459 20.22 -18.99 18.97
C THR A 459 20.85 -17.64 18.61
N ARG A 460 20.08 -16.72 18.01
CA ARG A 460 20.57 -15.40 17.60
C ARG A 460 21.24 -14.60 18.73
N SER A 461 22.31 -13.90 18.37
CA SER A 461 23.19 -13.19 19.33
C SER A 461 22.44 -12.15 20.18
N ARG A 462 22.95 -11.87 21.38
CA ARG A 462 22.40 -10.83 22.27
C ARG A 462 22.38 -9.45 21.63
N ILE A 463 23.36 -9.13 20.78
CA ILE A 463 23.43 -7.87 20.04
C ILE A 463 22.28 -7.80 19.02
N GLN A 464 22.02 -8.89 18.31
CA GLN A 464 20.93 -8.96 17.35
C GLN A 464 19.57 -8.76 18.05
N ARG A 465 19.34 -9.44 19.18
CA ARG A 465 18.12 -9.24 19.98
C ARG A 465 17.96 -7.80 20.47
N ALA A 466 19.04 -7.16 20.90
CA ALA A 466 19.00 -5.75 21.34
C ALA A 466 18.62 -4.81 20.18
N LYS A 467 19.13 -5.05 18.96
CA LYS A 467 18.73 -4.30 17.76
C LYS A 467 17.24 -4.48 17.45
N GLU A 468 16.73 -5.69 17.55
CA GLU A 468 15.31 -6.02 17.32
C GLU A 468 14.40 -5.30 18.31
N VAL A 469 14.73 -5.31 19.60
CA VAL A 469 13.98 -4.57 20.63
C VAL A 469 13.97 -3.07 20.35
N PHE A 470 15.13 -2.50 20.01
CA PHE A 470 15.22 -1.09 19.67
C PHE A 470 14.40 -0.74 18.41
N ALA A 471 14.49 -1.58 17.38
CA ALA A 471 13.74 -1.41 16.15
C ALA A 471 12.22 -1.54 16.37
N ARG A 472 11.77 -2.46 17.24
CA ARG A 472 10.37 -2.61 17.63
C ARG A 472 9.77 -1.37 18.28
N MET A 473 10.56 -0.64 19.06
CA MET A 473 10.13 0.65 19.63
C MET A 473 9.94 1.73 18.56
N LEU A 474 10.61 1.59 17.42
CA LEU A 474 10.52 2.50 16.27
C LEU A 474 9.48 2.05 15.22
N SER A 475 8.92 0.84 15.33
CA SER A 475 7.89 0.30 14.44
C SER A 475 6.76 1.28 14.06
N PRO A 476 6.25 2.14 14.95
CA PRO A 476 5.17 3.08 14.60
C PRO A 476 5.59 4.22 13.66
N LEU A 477 6.88 4.31 13.35
CA LEU A 477 7.49 5.27 12.42
C LEU A 477 8.04 4.57 11.16
N LEU A 478 8.01 3.23 11.13
CA LEU A 478 8.46 2.38 10.04
C LEU A 478 7.23 1.88 9.27
#